data_AF-A0A417YRP3-F1
#
_entry.id   AF-A0A417YRP3-F1
#
_cell.length_a   1.000
_cell.length_b   1.000
_cell.length_c   1.000
_cell.angle_alpha   90.00
_cell.angle_beta   90.00
_cell.angle_gamma   90.00
#
_symmetry.space_group_name_H-M   'P 1'
#
loop_
_entity.id
_entity.type
_entity.pdbx_description
1 polymer ?
#
loop_
_entity_poly.entity_id
_entity_poly.type
_entity_poly.pdbx_seq_one_letter_code
_entity_poly.pdbx_strand_id
1 'polypeptide(L)' 'MTKRKLKPIAESSTGLNTRYQDVSTKKELTLNQAVKAVKQGKYPGIHVVERKDGTIFIRSNPDGKENNNLE' A
#
# COMPACT_ATOMS: atom_id res chain seq x y z
N MET A 1 7.64 5.88 -18.25
CA MET A 1 7.62 4.63 -17.45
C MET A 1 6.39 4.64 -16.57
N THR A 2 5.47 3.68 -16.73
CA THR A 2 4.23 3.62 -15.94
C THR A 2 4.58 3.37 -14.48
N LYS A 3 4.40 4.36 -13.59
CA LYS A 3 4.56 4.17 -12.14
C LYS A 3 3.63 3.03 -11.71
N ARG A 4 4.20 1.93 -11.20
CA ARG A 4 3.42 0.86 -10.57
C ARG A 4 2.72 1.45 -9.35
N LYS A 5 1.39 1.29 -9.30
CA LYS A 5 0.54 1.79 -8.20
C LYS A 5 -0.12 0.60 -7.51
N LEU A 6 -0.10 0.59 -6.18
CA LEU A 6 -0.93 -0.28 -5.36
C LEU A 6 -2.18 0.48 -4.95
N LYS A 7 -3.34 -0.11 -5.19
CA LYS A 7 -4.62 0.40 -4.70
C LYS A 7 -5.14 -0.53 -3.60
N PRO A 8 -5.51 -0.03 -2.42
CA PRO A 8 -6.20 -0.87 -1.43
C PRO A 8 -7.57 -1.29 -1.98
N ILE A 9 -7.93 -2.56 -1.77
CA ILE A 9 -9.22 -3.13 -2.20
C ILE A 9 -9.99 -3.77 -1.04
N ALA A 10 -9.33 -4.00 0.09
CA ALA A 10 -9.98 -4.47 1.31
C ALA A 10 -9.28 -3.90 2.53
N GLU A 11 -10.09 -3.65 3.55
CA GLU A 11 -9.70 -3.10 4.84
C GLU A 11 -10.22 -3.99 5.98
N SER A 12 -9.50 -3.99 7.10
CA SER A 12 -9.95 -4.58 8.36
C SER A 12 -10.94 -3.66 9.06
N SER A 13 -11.67 -4.20 10.04
CA SER A 13 -12.60 -3.43 10.90
C SER A 13 -11.97 -2.26 11.65
N THR A 14 -10.63 -2.20 11.72
CA THR A 14 -9.86 -1.09 12.31
C THR A 14 -9.43 -0.02 11.29
N GLY A 15 -9.88 -0.12 10.03
CA GLY A 15 -9.50 0.77 8.93
C GLY A 15 -8.13 0.49 8.32
N LEU A 16 -7.54 -0.69 8.59
CA LEU A 16 -6.24 -1.08 8.05
C LEU A 16 -6.37 -1.85 6.74
N ASN A 17 -5.67 -1.39 5.70
CA ASN A 17 -5.65 -2.04 4.40
C ASN A 17 -4.99 -3.44 4.45
N THR A 18 -5.75 -4.49 4.18
CA THR A 18 -5.29 -5.90 4.23
C THR A 18 -5.06 -6.51 2.84
N ARG A 19 -5.73 -6.00 1.81
CA ARG A 19 -5.53 -6.41 0.41
C ARG A 19 -5.32 -5.22 -0.48
N TYR A 20 -4.49 -5.44 -1.50
CA TYR A 20 -4.12 -4.44 -2.47
C TYR A 20 -4.24 -5.03 -3.86
N GLN A 21 -4.55 -4.19 -4.84
CA GLN A 21 -4.48 -4.53 -6.24
C GLN A 21 -3.38 -3.69 -6.89
N ASP A 22 -2.49 -4.36 -7.60
CA ASP A 22 -1.55 -3.71 -8.49
C ASP A 22 -2.31 -3.17 -9.70
N VAL A 23 -2.35 -1.86 -9.89
CA VAL A 23 -3.12 -1.22 -10.97
C VAL A 23 -2.52 -1.53 -12.34
N SER A 24 -1.21 -1.78 -12.42
CA SER A 24 -0.51 -2.06 -13.68
C SER A 24 -0.80 -3.44 -14.23
N THR A 25 -0.96 -4.43 -13.35
CA THR A 25 -1.18 -5.85 -13.70
C THR A 25 -2.58 -6.34 -13.35
N LYS A 26 -3.39 -5.50 -12.68
CA LYS A 26 -4.67 -5.84 -12.04
C LYS A 26 -4.59 -7.00 -11.05
N LYS A 27 -3.39 -7.36 -10.60
CA LYS A 27 -3.16 -8.50 -9.73
C LYS A 27 -3.47 -8.14 -8.28
N GLU A 28 -4.25 -8.98 -7.63
CA GLU A 28 -4.52 -8.86 -6.20
C GLU A 28 -3.36 -9.43 -5.38
N LEU A 29 -2.99 -8.71 -4.34
CA LEU A 29 -1.88 -8.97 -3.45
C LEU A 29 -2.38 -8.86 -2.02
N THR A 30 -2.04 -9.84 -1.19
CA THR A 30 -2.24 -9.73 0.26
C THR A 30 -1.24 -8.73 0.84
N LEU A 31 -1.52 -8.22 2.04
CA LEU A 31 -0.62 -7.34 2.79
C LEU A 31 0.83 -7.85 2.78
N ASN A 32 1.07 -9.13 3.11
CA ASN A 32 2.42 -9.69 3.12
C ASN A 32 3.09 -9.66 1.73
N GLN A 33 2.35 -9.96 0.66
CA GLN A 33 2.89 -9.90 -0.69
C GLN A 33 3.21 -8.46 -1.12
N ALA A 34 2.31 -7.53 -0.81
CA ALA A 34 2.51 -6.11 -1.07
C ALA A 34 3.70 -5.57 -0.27
N VAL A 35 3.84 -5.92 1.01
CA VAL A 35 4.98 -5.58 1.88
C VAL A 35 6.29 -6.06 1.26
N LYS A 36 6.35 -7.32 0.82
CA LYS A 36 7.54 -7.88 0.17
C LYS A 36 7.89 -7.13 -1.11
N ALA A 37 6.90 -6.81 -1.93
CA ALA A 37 7.10 -6.09 -3.19
C ALA A 37 7.52 -4.62 -2.98
N VAL A 38 6.96 -3.95 -1.97
CA VAL A 38 7.37 -2.59 -1.55
C VAL A 38 8.79 -2.62 -1.02
N LYS A 39 9.15 -3.58 -0.15
CA LYS A 39 10.53 -3.78 0.34
C LYS A 39 11.53 -4.06 -0.78
N GLN A 40 11.09 -4.67 -1.88
CA GLN A 40 11.89 -4.88 -3.10
C GLN A 40 12.01 -3.62 -3.98
N GLY A 41 11.40 -2.48 -3.58
CA GLY A 41 11.43 -1.25 -4.37
C GLY A 41 10.53 -1.28 -5.62
N LYS A 42 9.58 -2.23 -5.73
CA LYS A 42 8.69 -2.30 -6.91
C LYS A 42 7.70 -1.13 -6.99
N TYR A 43 7.45 -0.47 -5.86
CA TYR A 43 6.47 0.61 -5.72
C TYR A 43 7.15 1.87 -5.17
N PRO A 44 7.73 2.70 -6.04
CA PRO A 44 8.36 3.95 -5.60
C PRO A 44 7.29 4.90 -5.04
N GLY A 45 7.55 5.46 -3.85
CA GLY A 45 6.60 6.32 -3.15
C GLY A 45 5.56 5.57 -2.31
N ILE A 46 5.81 4.31 -1.96
CA ILE A 46 5.02 3.55 -1.00
C ILE A 46 5.98 2.96 0.03
N HIS A 47 5.65 3.05 1.33
CA HIS A 47 6.47 2.53 2.42
C HIS A 47 5.68 1.57 3.31
N VAL A 48 6.39 0.57 3.85
CA VAL A 48 5.86 -0.34 4.85
C VAL A 48 6.11 0.27 6.22
N VAL A 49 5.07 0.34 7.04
CA VAL A 49 5.16 0.80 8.42
C VAL A 49 4.76 -0.33 9.34
N GLU A 50 5.61 -0.58 10.33
CA GLU A 50 5.37 -1.53 11.40
C GLU A 50 5.15 -0.72 12.68
N ARG A 51 4.02 -0.94 13.35
CA ARG A 51 3.76 -0.38 14.69
C ARG A 51 4.50 -1.20 15.74
N LYS A 52 4.77 -0.58 16.89
CA LYS A 52 5.35 -1.24 18.07
C LYS A 52 4.53 -2.44 18.57
N ASP A 53 3.23 -2.46 18.28
CA ASP A 53 2.29 -3.55 18.58
C ASP A 53 2.42 -4.75 17.62
N GLY A 54 3.32 -4.70 16.63
CA GLY A 54 3.50 -5.75 15.62
C GLY A 54 2.54 -5.64 14.42
N THR A 55 1.65 -4.65 14.41
CA THR A 55 0.77 -4.39 13.27
C THR A 55 1.55 -3.81 12.10
N ILE A 56 1.55 -4.50 10.96
CA ILE A 56 2.19 -4.07 9.71
C ILE A 56 1.14 -3.49 8.77
N PHE A 57 1.41 -2.36 8.15
CA PHE A 57 0.54 -1.77 7.13
C PHE A 57 1.35 -0.96 6.13
N ILE A 58 0.77 -0.74 4.96
CA ILE A 58 1.42 -0.03 3.87
C ILE A 58 0.81 1.37 3.78
N ARG A 59 1.66 2.38 3.64
CA ARG A 59 1.25 3.77 3.41
C ARG A 59 1.86 4.24 2.10
N SER A 60 1.08 4.95 1.29
CA SER A 60 1.68 5.76 0.23
C SER A 60 2.44 6.92 0.88
N ASN A 61 3.61 7.22 0.32
CA ASN A 61 4.29 8.47 0.62
C ASN A 61 3.32 9.61 0.32
N PRO A 62 3.15 10.60 1.20
CA PRO A 62 2.49 11.83 0.84
C PRO A 62 3.35 12.49 -0.24
N ASP A 63 3.06 12.20 -1.50
CA ASP A 63 3.33 13.14 -2.58
C ASP A 63 2.61 14.41 -2.09
N GLY A 64 3.32 15.52 -1.87
CA GLY A 64 2.84 16.74 -1.20
C GLY A 64 1.70 17.48 -1.91
N LYS A 65 0.79 16.75 -2.55
CA LYS A 65 -0.51 17.16 -3.05
C LYS A 65 -1.54 16.67 -2.04
N GLU A 66 -2.01 17.60 -1.23
CA GLU A 66 -2.96 17.45 -0.12
C GLU A 66 -4.34 16.87 -0.49
N ASN A 67 -4.55 16.34 -1.70
CA ASN A 67 -5.89 16.13 -2.23
C ASN A 67 -6.34 14.66 -2.35
N ASN A 68 -5.75 13.73 -1.60
CA ASN A 68 -6.14 12.32 -1.72
C ASN A 68 -6.10 11.51 -0.42
N ASN A 69 -6.25 12.18 0.72
CA ASN A 69 -6.65 11.50 1.95
C ASN A 69 -8.18 11.53 2.02
N LEU A 70 -8.80 10.38 1.75
CA LEU A 70 -10.17 9.98 2.07
C LEU A 70 -10.97 11.05 2.83
N GLU A 71 -11.89 11.74 2.14
CA GLU A 71 -13.09 12.30 2.78
C GLU A 71 -14.10 11.20 3.08
#